data_AF-A0AAV9IAQ7-F1
#
_entry.id   AF-A0AAV9IAQ7-F1
#
_cell.length_a   1.000
_cell.length_b   1.000
_cell.length_c   1.000
_cell.angle_alpha   90.00
_cell.angle_beta   90.00
_cell.angle_gamma   90.00
#
_symmetry.space_group_name_H-M   'P 1'
#
loop_
_entity.id
_entity.type
_entity.pdbx_description
1 polymer ?
#
loop_
_entity_poly.entity_id
_entity_poly.type
_entity_poly.pdbx_seq_one_letter_code
_entity_poly.pdbx_strand_id
1 'polypeptide(L)'
;MSLDSNDFENWATYRNAAVEIVKEAGRRLSSEACSFEETRQFQQKTNEADLVSAADVSVQNFIFERLSERFPEHFLFGEESTTVTSESWRQLLDREYVWVLDPVDGTTNWIHNFPSVCISLALVVKGSPQVAVVYDVYRKRLFHACRGGGAFCDDKKLQVSSAYRLKEALVVTEFGYVRDENGLKNIFRVLHKLLLYGVHGIRQTGSGVLDLCLLASGQVDALYAGVGGEGWKPWDYAAGYLIVKEAGGAIYSLDSDDFDLCSPSIVGANSSHLATELRKVILEAKNTNV
;
A
#
# COMPACT_ATOMS: atom_id res chain seq x y z
N MET A 1 14.64 -21.51 4.31
CA MET A 1 14.26 -21.78 5.71
C MET A 1 12.80 -22.20 5.67
N SER A 2 12.50 -23.47 5.95
CA SER A 2 11.12 -23.92 6.12
C SER A 2 10.52 -23.18 7.32
N LEU A 3 9.36 -22.55 7.16
CA LEU A 3 8.58 -22.05 8.29
C LEU A 3 8.17 -23.26 9.13
N ASP A 4 8.37 -23.19 10.45
CA ASP A 4 7.84 -24.21 11.35
C ASP A 4 6.30 -24.12 11.32
N SER A 5 5.61 -25.26 11.35
CA SER A 5 4.14 -25.31 11.29
C SER A 5 3.45 -24.45 12.37
N ASN A 6 4.14 -24.24 13.50
CA ASN A 6 3.69 -23.37 14.59
C ASN A 6 3.67 -21.88 14.21
N ASP A 7 4.58 -21.41 13.36
CA ASP A 7 4.64 -20.01 12.95
C ASP A 7 3.43 -19.66 12.07
N PHE A 8 3.03 -20.58 11.18
CA PHE A 8 1.88 -20.39 10.31
C PHE A 8 0.56 -20.28 11.10
N GLU A 9 0.31 -21.18 12.04
CA GLU A 9 -0.89 -21.15 12.88
C GLU A 9 -0.96 -19.87 13.73
N ASN A 10 0.19 -19.36 14.16
CA ASN A 10 0.29 -18.06 14.85
C ASN A 10 -0.12 -16.90 13.93
N TRP A 11 0.43 -16.80 12.71
CA TRP A 11 0.07 -15.71 11.78
C TRP A 11 -1.39 -15.74 11.37
N ALA A 12 -1.97 -16.93 11.19
CA ALA A 12 -3.40 -17.06 10.90
C ALA A 12 -4.28 -16.50 12.04
N THR A 13 -3.88 -16.71 13.29
CA THR A 13 -4.59 -16.18 14.47
C THR A 13 -4.57 -14.65 14.49
N TYR A 14 -3.39 -14.04 14.30
CA TYR A 14 -3.26 -12.58 14.20
C TYR A 14 -4.04 -12.01 13.02
N ARG A 15 -4.00 -12.67 11.86
CA ARG A 15 -4.78 -12.28 10.68
C ARG A 15 -6.27 -12.28 10.94
N ASN A 16 -6.81 -13.33 11.59
CA ASN A 16 -8.24 -13.40 11.87
C ASN A 16 -8.70 -12.27 12.80
N ALA A 17 -7.91 -11.95 13.84
CA ALA A 17 -8.18 -10.80 14.71
C ALA A 17 -8.13 -9.47 13.95
N ALA A 18 -7.12 -9.26 13.10
CA ALA A 18 -7.01 -8.08 12.25
C ALA A 18 -8.20 -7.95 11.29
N VAL A 19 -8.63 -9.06 10.68
CA VAL A 19 -9.80 -9.10 9.80
C VAL A 19 -11.08 -8.65 10.52
N GLU A 20 -11.31 -9.12 11.73
CA GLU A 20 -12.47 -8.72 12.54
C GLU A 20 -12.47 -7.21 12.82
N ILE A 21 -11.32 -6.70 13.29
CA ILE A 21 -11.13 -5.28 13.65
C ILE A 21 -11.31 -4.38 12.41
N VAL A 22 -10.62 -4.69 11.31
CA VAL A 22 -10.67 -3.89 10.07
C VAL A 22 -12.06 -3.93 9.43
N LYS A 23 -12.75 -5.08 9.44
CA LYS A 23 -14.14 -5.16 8.94
C LYS A 23 -15.08 -4.29 9.77
N GLU A 24 -14.91 -4.24 11.09
CA GLU A 24 -15.71 -3.36 11.93
C GLU A 24 -15.42 -1.88 11.65
N ALA A 25 -14.14 -1.50 11.56
CA ALA A 25 -13.71 -0.16 11.19
C ALA A 25 -14.27 0.26 9.82
N GLY A 26 -14.18 -0.62 8.82
CA GLY A 26 -14.69 -0.38 7.48
C GLY A 26 -16.20 -0.19 7.42
N ARG A 27 -16.97 -0.86 8.29
CA ARG A 27 -18.42 -0.61 8.42
C ARG A 27 -18.72 0.78 8.97
N ARG A 28 -17.94 1.24 9.97
CA ARG A 28 -18.07 2.59 10.55
C ARG A 28 -17.72 3.66 9.50
N LEU A 29 -16.59 3.49 8.82
CA LEU A 29 -16.18 4.39 7.74
C LEU A 29 -17.22 4.42 6.60
N SER A 30 -17.77 3.27 6.20
CA SER A 30 -18.83 3.21 5.19
C SER A 30 -20.10 3.96 5.61
N SER A 31 -20.43 4.00 6.90
CA SER A 31 -21.59 4.77 7.37
C SER A 31 -21.35 6.28 7.33
N GLU A 32 -20.12 6.74 7.57
CA GLU A 32 -19.70 8.14 7.42
C GLU A 32 -19.67 8.57 5.94
N ALA A 33 -19.38 7.65 5.01
CA ALA A 33 -19.42 7.95 3.57
C ALA A 33 -20.83 8.37 3.09
N CYS A 34 -21.88 7.94 3.79
CA CYS A 34 -23.25 8.28 3.47
C CYS A 34 -23.64 9.71 3.90
N SER A 35 -22.85 10.38 4.76
CA SER A 35 -23.07 11.77 5.21
C SER A 35 -22.16 12.74 4.45
N PHE A 36 -22.65 13.21 3.29
CA PHE A 36 -21.91 14.08 2.36
C PHE A 36 -21.37 15.41 2.97
N GLU A 37 -21.95 15.86 4.08
CA GLU A 37 -21.52 17.07 4.80
C GLU A 37 -20.31 16.82 5.70
N GLU A 38 -20.13 15.60 6.22
CA GLU A 38 -19.04 15.24 7.13
C GLU A 38 -17.75 14.91 6.36
N THR A 39 -17.86 14.33 5.15
CA THR A 39 -16.72 13.99 4.27
C THR A 39 -15.88 15.20 3.82
N ARG A 40 -16.36 16.43 3.99
CA ARG A 40 -15.68 17.67 3.58
C ARG A 40 -14.86 18.35 4.68
N GLN A 41 -14.87 17.84 5.91
CA GLN A 41 -14.00 18.35 6.95
C GLN A 41 -12.60 17.76 6.79
N PHE A 42 -11.68 18.56 6.27
CA PHE A 42 -10.28 18.18 6.11
C PHE A 42 -9.33 19.27 6.60
N GLN A 43 -8.10 18.88 6.89
CA GLN A 43 -6.97 19.77 7.16
C GLN A 43 -5.85 19.46 6.17
N GLN A 44 -5.04 20.47 5.86
CA GLN A 44 -3.81 20.28 5.09
C GLN A 44 -2.68 19.85 6.03
N LYS A 45 -1.91 18.84 5.62
CA LYS A 45 -0.70 18.37 6.31
C LYS A 45 0.50 19.16 5.78
N THR A 46 1.19 18.66 4.76
CA THR A 46 2.43 19.29 4.25
C THR A 46 2.22 20.30 3.12
N ASN A 47 1.19 20.12 2.29
CA ASN A 47 0.84 21.01 1.17
C ASN A 47 -0.64 20.88 0.77
N GLU A 48 -1.11 21.61 -0.25
CA GLU A 48 -2.52 21.63 -0.67
C GLU A 48 -3.04 20.28 -1.21
N ALA A 49 -2.15 19.34 -1.55
CA ALA A 49 -2.49 18.00 -2.00
C ALA A 49 -2.38 16.93 -0.91
N ASP A 50 -1.77 17.24 0.24
CA ASP A 50 -1.58 16.31 1.37
C ASP A 50 -2.60 16.64 2.46
N LEU A 51 -3.60 15.77 2.62
CA LEU A 51 -4.84 16.05 3.36
C LEU A 51 -5.07 15.01 4.45
N VAL A 52 -5.79 15.40 5.50
CA VAL A 52 -6.30 14.51 6.56
C VAL A 52 -7.74 14.87 6.87
N SER A 53 -8.59 13.87 7.10
CA SER A 53 -9.99 14.08 7.52
C SER A 53 -10.25 13.58 8.94
N ALA A 54 -11.41 13.94 9.50
CA ALA A 54 -11.85 13.41 10.80
C ALA A 54 -12.03 11.88 10.78
N ALA A 55 -12.30 11.30 9.60
CA ALA A 55 -12.45 9.87 9.42
C ALA A 55 -11.13 9.12 9.66
N ASP A 56 -10.00 9.66 9.16
CA ASP A 56 -8.65 9.10 9.36
C ASP A 56 -8.35 8.93 10.86
N VAL A 57 -8.58 9.99 11.63
CA VAL A 57 -8.37 9.99 13.10
C VAL A 57 -9.33 9.04 13.82
N SER A 58 -10.61 9.03 13.44
CA SER A 58 -11.65 8.18 14.03
C SER A 58 -11.32 6.69 13.83
N VAL A 59 -11.00 6.30 12.59
CA VAL A 59 -10.66 4.92 12.23
C VAL A 59 -9.39 4.47 12.95
N GLN A 60 -8.35 5.31 12.98
CA GLN A 60 -7.10 4.97 13.67
C GLN A 60 -7.33 4.72 15.16
N ASN A 61 -8.01 5.64 15.85
CA ASN A 61 -8.27 5.52 17.29
C ASN A 61 -9.03 4.24 17.61
N PHE A 62 -10.07 3.94 16.82
CA PHE A 62 -10.83 2.71 16.99
C PHE A 62 -9.96 1.45 16.81
N ILE A 63 -9.19 1.37 15.71
CA ILE A 63 -8.34 0.20 15.46
C ILE A 63 -7.27 0.05 16.56
N PHE A 64 -6.67 1.16 16.99
CA PHE A 64 -5.63 1.17 18.03
C PHE A 64 -6.17 0.74 19.39
N GLU A 65 -7.36 1.17 19.77
CA GLU A 65 -8.06 0.71 20.98
C GLU A 65 -8.24 -0.82 20.95
N ARG A 66 -8.83 -1.34 19.87
CA ARG A 66 -9.08 -2.78 19.71
C ARG A 66 -7.79 -3.61 19.71
N LEU A 67 -6.74 -3.12 19.05
CA LEU A 67 -5.43 -3.77 19.03
C LEU A 67 -4.76 -3.73 20.40
N SER A 68 -4.84 -2.62 21.14
CA SER A 68 -4.24 -2.50 22.48
C SER A 68 -4.91 -3.43 23.48
N GLU A 69 -6.23 -3.62 23.40
CA GLU A 69 -6.95 -4.59 24.22
C GLU A 69 -6.54 -6.03 23.91
N ARG A 70 -6.34 -6.35 22.62
CA ARG A 70 -6.10 -7.71 22.16
C ARG A 70 -4.63 -8.11 22.24
N PHE A 71 -3.73 -7.17 22.03
CA PHE A 71 -2.28 -7.36 21.90
C PHE A 71 -1.53 -6.25 22.67
N PRO A 72 -1.65 -6.20 24.01
CA PRO A 72 -1.15 -5.07 24.83
C PRO A 72 0.36 -4.84 24.75
N GLU A 73 1.14 -5.87 24.41
CA GLU A 73 2.60 -5.78 24.30
C GLU A 73 3.09 -5.39 22.89
N HIS A 74 2.18 -5.24 21.91
CA HIS A 74 2.55 -4.90 20.54
C HIS A 74 2.67 -3.39 20.36
N PHE A 75 3.62 -2.94 19.55
CA PHE A 75 3.76 -1.54 19.19
C PHE A 75 2.74 -1.15 18.11
N LEU A 76 2.18 0.05 18.19
CA LEU A 76 1.23 0.59 17.23
C LEU A 76 1.87 1.75 16.47
N PHE A 77 1.88 1.66 15.14
CA PHE A 77 2.48 2.65 14.25
C PHE A 77 1.48 3.01 13.16
N GLY A 78 1.00 4.24 13.15
CA GLY A 78 -0.05 4.68 12.21
C GLY A 78 0.25 6.03 11.61
N GLU A 79 -0.29 6.29 10.42
CA GLU A 79 -0.09 7.54 9.68
C GLU A 79 -0.40 8.79 10.51
N GLU A 80 -1.59 8.83 11.12
CA GLU A 80 -2.06 10.02 11.86
C GLU A 80 -1.49 10.10 13.26
N SER A 81 -0.89 9.00 13.72
CA SER A 81 -0.20 8.91 15.01
C SER A 81 1.23 9.39 14.84
N THR A 82 1.42 10.70 14.96
CA THR A 82 2.74 11.23 15.37
C THR A 82 2.94 10.91 16.84
N THR A 83 3.25 9.65 17.16
CA THR A 83 4.04 9.42 18.36
C THR A 83 5.31 10.23 18.14
N VAL A 84 5.48 11.32 18.88
CA VAL A 84 6.69 12.16 18.82
C VAL A 84 7.83 11.32 19.38
N THR A 85 8.34 10.42 18.56
CA THR A 85 9.53 9.62 18.83
C THR A 85 10.65 10.23 18.02
N SER A 86 11.85 10.28 18.60
CA SER A 86 13.07 10.56 17.85
C SER A 86 13.52 9.37 17.01
N GLU A 87 12.76 8.26 17.03
CA GLU A 87 13.08 7.03 16.31
C GLU A 87 12.70 7.17 14.82
N SER A 88 13.60 6.74 13.96
CA SER A 88 13.32 6.57 12.53
C SER A 88 12.30 5.46 12.29
N TRP A 89 11.61 5.48 11.15
CA TRP A 89 10.71 4.38 10.75
C TRP A 89 11.38 3.01 10.81
N ARG A 90 12.67 2.92 10.44
CA ARG A 90 13.40 1.65 10.51
C ARG A 90 13.50 1.13 11.94
N GLN A 91 13.85 1.99 12.88
CA GLN A 91 13.93 1.62 14.30
C GLN A 91 12.57 1.18 14.86
N LEU A 92 11.48 1.84 14.43
CA LEU A 92 10.13 1.43 14.80
C LEU A 92 9.79 0.05 14.25
N LEU A 93 10.06 -0.20 12.96
CA LEU A 93 9.74 -1.47 12.28
C LEU A 93 10.58 -2.66 12.76
N ASP A 94 11.80 -2.43 13.25
CA ASP A 94 12.71 -3.48 13.77
C ASP A 94 12.30 -4.02 15.15
N ARG A 95 11.26 -3.43 15.79
CA ARG A 95 10.66 -3.96 17.02
C ARG A 95 10.04 -5.34 16.80
N GLU A 96 9.82 -6.07 17.90
CA GLU A 96 9.38 -7.47 17.82
C GLU A 96 8.01 -7.65 17.17
N TYR A 97 7.02 -6.85 17.57
CA TYR A 97 5.68 -6.86 16.97
C TYR A 97 5.19 -5.43 16.78
N VAL A 98 4.91 -5.05 15.53
CA VAL A 98 4.47 -3.71 15.14
C VAL A 98 3.24 -3.81 14.27
N TRP A 99 2.12 -3.25 14.72
CA TRP A 99 0.97 -3.04 13.85
C TRP A 99 1.15 -1.72 13.09
N VAL A 100 1.28 -1.82 11.77
CA VAL A 100 1.42 -0.69 10.85
C VAL A 100 0.07 -0.40 10.20
N LEU A 101 -0.46 0.80 10.38
CA LEU A 101 -1.80 1.20 9.96
C LEU A 101 -1.78 2.43 9.06
N ASP A 102 -2.43 2.32 7.91
CA ASP A 102 -3.01 3.46 7.22
C ASP A 102 -4.55 3.41 7.44
N PRO A 103 -5.12 4.35 8.18
CA PRO A 103 -6.55 4.34 8.48
C PRO A 103 -7.41 4.64 7.26
N VAL A 104 -6.94 5.43 6.29
CA VAL A 104 -7.67 5.84 5.07
C VAL A 104 -6.68 6.09 3.94
N ASP A 105 -6.20 5.04 3.29
CA ASP A 105 -5.39 5.19 2.07
C ASP A 105 -6.30 5.72 0.96
N GLY A 106 -5.87 6.82 0.36
CA GLY A 106 -6.67 7.62 -0.58
C GLY A 106 -7.53 8.69 0.10
N THR A 107 -7.01 9.39 1.12
CA THR A 107 -7.72 10.52 1.77
C THR A 107 -8.23 11.58 0.76
N THR A 108 -7.47 11.88 -0.31
CA THR A 108 -7.97 12.75 -1.39
C THR A 108 -9.21 12.16 -2.06
N ASN A 109 -9.20 10.86 -2.36
CA ASN A 109 -10.36 10.17 -2.92
C ASN A 109 -11.54 10.18 -1.96
N TRP A 110 -11.30 10.00 -0.67
CA TRP A 110 -12.32 10.11 0.37
C TRP A 110 -13.01 11.48 0.36
N ILE A 111 -12.23 12.56 0.40
CA ILE A 111 -12.74 13.95 0.39
C ILE A 111 -13.55 14.26 -0.88
N HIS A 112 -13.15 13.68 -2.02
CA HIS A 112 -13.81 13.89 -3.31
C HIS A 112 -14.88 12.84 -3.65
N ASN A 113 -15.18 11.90 -2.74
CA ASN A 113 -16.10 10.78 -2.98
C ASN A 113 -15.74 9.96 -4.24
N PHE A 114 -14.44 9.78 -4.50
CA PHE A 114 -13.93 8.92 -5.55
C PHE A 114 -13.81 7.47 -5.01
N PRO A 115 -14.33 6.46 -5.72
CA PRO A 115 -14.52 5.11 -5.16
C PRO A 115 -13.26 4.25 -5.19
N SER A 116 -12.19 4.73 -4.55
CA SER A 116 -10.91 4.03 -4.37
C SER A 116 -10.29 4.46 -3.05
N VAL A 117 -10.77 3.87 -1.95
CA VAL A 117 -10.35 4.16 -0.57
C VAL A 117 -10.30 2.86 0.19
N CYS A 118 -9.27 2.67 1.01
CA CYS A 118 -9.15 1.48 1.84
C CYS A 118 -8.59 1.75 3.24
N ILE A 119 -8.83 0.79 4.14
CA ILE A 119 -8.11 0.68 5.41
C ILE A 119 -7.01 -0.36 5.21
N SER A 120 -5.77 -0.04 5.57
CA SER A 120 -4.60 -0.92 5.41
C SER A 120 -3.97 -1.23 6.76
N LEU A 121 -3.94 -2.50 7.17
CA LEU A 121 -3.35 -2.93 8.44
C LEU A 121 -2.38 -4.09 8.20
N ALA A 122 -1.16 -3.99 8.72
CA ALA A 122 -0.17 -5.05 8.69
C ALA A 122 0.43 -5.32 10.07
N LEU A 123 0.77 -6.58 10.35
CA LEU A 123 1.68 -6.92 11.45
C LEU A 123 3.08 -7.11 10.88
N VAL A 124 4.01 -6.27 11.29
CA VAL A 124 5.44 -6.35 10.97
C VAL A 124 6.17 -6.91 12.18
N VAL A 125 7.00 -7.92 11.95
CA VAL A 125 7.84 -8.57 12.97
C VAL A 125 9.29 -8.42 12.54
N LYS A 126 10.08 -7.66 13.31
CA LYS A 126 11.51 -7.42 13.05
C LYS A 126 11.77 -6.97 11.60
N GLY A 127 11.04 -5.94 11.16
CA GLY A 127 11.16 -5.35 9.83
C GLY A 127 10.46 -6.12 8.69
N SER A 128 9.86 -7.29 8.95
CA SER A 128 9.23 -8.13 7.92
C SER A 128 7.71 -8.25 8.13
N PRO A 129 6.86 -7.88 7.15
CA PRO A 129 5.42 -8.11 7.21
C PRO A 129 5.08 -9.60 7.31
N GLN A 130 4.31 -9.98 8.33
CA GLN A 130 3.86 -11.36 8.56
C GLN A 130 2.35 -11.53 8.34
N VAL A 131 1.57 -10.48 8.56
CA VAL A 131 0.11 -10.44 8.37
C VAL A 131 -0.27 -9.15 7.66
N ALA A 132 -1.25 -9.24 6.76
CA ALA A 132 -1.79 -8.10 6.04
C ALA A 132 -3.31 -8.22 5.90
N VAL A 133 -4.00 -7.11 6.08
CA VAL A 133 -5.44 -6.96 5.86
C VAL A 133 -5.67 -5.59 5.21
N VAL A 134 -6.34 -5.58 4.07
CA VAL A 134 -6.74 -4.37 3.36
C VAL A 134 -8.23 -4.44 3.06
N TYR A 135 -8.99 -3.42 3.41
CA TYR A 135 -10.44 -3.37 3.18
C TYR A 135 -10.83 -2.24 2.24
N ASP A 136 -11.26 -2.58 1.02
CA ASP A 136 -11.84 -1.61 0.07
C ASP A 136 -13.23 -1.20 0.56
N VAL A 137 -13.35 0.06 0.98
CA VAL A 137 -14.53 0.60 1.66
C VAL A 137 -15.75 0.62 0.72
N TYR A 138 -15.54 1.05 -0.52
CA TYR A 138 -16.61 1.23 -1.49
C TYR A 138 -17.10 -0.10 -2.07
N ARG A 139 -16.16 -1.00 -2.41
CA ARG A 139 -16.49 -2.31 -2.99
C ARG A 139 -16.77 -3.38 -1.95
N LYS A 140 -16.49 -3.11 -0.67
CA LYS A 140 -16.67 -4.04 0.46
C LYS A 140 -15.90 -5.35 0.25
N ARG A 141 -14.68 -5.24 -0.28
CA ARG A 141 -13.78 -6.36 -0.55
C ARG A 141 -12.70 -6.39 0.51
N LEU A 142 -12.44 -7.57 1.10
CA LEU A 142 -11.38 -7.74 2.07
C LEU A 142 -10.22 -8.52 1.46
N PHE A 143 -9.10 -7.85 1.22
CA PHE A 143 -7.84 -8.52 0.90
C PHE A 143 -7.12 -8.92 2.18
N HIS A 144 -6.59 -10.13 2.24
CA HIS A 144 -5.83 -10.59 3.40
C HIS A 144 -4.77 -11.62 3.02
N ALA A 145 -3.69 -11.62 3.78
CA ALA A 145 -2.60 -12.57 3.63
C ALA A 145 -1.91 -12.80 4.98
N CYS A 146 -1.31 -13.96 5.13
CA CYS A 146 -0.29 -14.20 6.14
C CYS A 146 0.89 -14.92 5.48
N ARG A 147 2.09 -14.75 6.04
CA ARG A 147 3.31 -15.31 5.48
C ARG A 147 3.21 -16.82 5.30
N GLY A 148 3.46 -17.30 4.08
CA GLY A 148 3.36 -18.71 3.69
C GLY A 148 1.93 -19.23 3.53
N GLY A 149 0.92 -18.40 3.76
CA GLY A 149 -0.49 -18.77 3.70
C GLY A 149 -1.17 -18.50 2.36
N GLY A 150 -0.52 -17.77 1.46
CA GLY A 150 -1.14 -17.21 0.27
C GLY A 150 -1.96 -15.95 0.57
N ALA A 151 -2.32 -15.25 -0.50
CA ALA A 151 -3.16 -14.06 -0.46
C ALA A 151 -4.58 -14.37 -0.96
N PHE A 152 -5.56 -13.66 -0.41
CA PHE A 152 -6.98 -13.87 -0.68
C PHE A 152 -7.71 -12.53 -0.79
N CYS A 153 -8.76 -12.47 -1.59
CA CYS A 153 -9.81 -11.46 -1.52
C CYS A 153 -11.10 -12.18 -1.13
N ASP A 154 -11.60 -11.87 0.07
CA ASP A 154 -12.63 -12.63 0.76
C ASP A 154 -12.19 -14.11 0.84
N ASP A 155 -12.97 -15.02 0.26
CA ASP A 155 -12.65 -16.46 0.23
C ASP A 155 -11.88 -16.89 -1.02
N LYS A 156 -11.62 -15.98 -1.96
CA LYS A 156 -10.99 -16.29 -3.25
C LYS A 156 -9.49 -16.09 -3.17
N LYS A 157 -8.72 -17.14 -3.44
CA LYS A 157 -7.26 -17.06 -3.54
C LYS A 157 -6.87 -16.14 -4.69
N LEU A 158 -5.89 -15.27 -4.44
CA LEU A 158 -5.33 -14.35 -5.40
C LEU A 158 -4.17 -14.99 -6.15
N GLN A 159 -3.97 -14.53 -7.37
CA GLN A 159 -2.82 -14.84 -8.20
C GLN A 159 -2.59 -13.66 -9.14
N VAL A 160 -1.34 -13.24 -9.24
CA VAL A 160 -0.91 -12.23 -10.21
C VAL A 160 -1.16 -12.69 -11.65
N SER A 161 -1.16 -11.76 -12.61
CA SER A 161 -1.35 -12.08 -14.03
C SER A 161 -0.17 -12.87 -14.61
N SER A 162 -0.27 -13.21 -15.90
CA SER A 162 0.78 -13.91 -16.64
C SER A 162 1.40 -13.09 -17.78
N ALA A 163 1.20 -11.76 -17.81
CA ALA A 163 1.83 -10.89 -18.80
C ALA A 163 3.35 -11.02 -18.75
N TYR A 164 3.99 -11.25 -19.89
CA TYR A 164 5.44 -11.50 -19.93
C TYR A 164 6.21 -10.26 -20.36
N ARG A 165 5.69 -9.49 -21.31
CA ARG A 165 6.36 -8.31 -21.87
C ARG A 165 5.71 -7.04 -21.35
N LEU A 166 6.50 -6.02 -21.06
CA LEU A 166 5.98 -4.71 -20.64
C LEU A 166 5.05 -4.07 -21.69
N LYS A 167 5.19 -4.40 -22.97
CA LYS A 167 4.27 -3.94 -24.03
C LYS A 167 2.86 -4.55 -23.94
N GLU A 168 2.68 -5.63 -23.19
CA GLU A 168 1.39 -6.28 -22.95
C GLU A 168 0.77 -5.83 -21.63
N ALA A 169 1.51 -5.04 -20.84
CA ALA A 169 1.16 -4.72 -19.47
C ALA A 169 0.18 -3.53 -19.39
N LEU A 170 -0.79 -3.66 -18.48
CA LEU A 170 -1.47 -2.53 -17.86
C LEU A 170 -0.67 -2.11 -16.62
N VAL A 171 -0.17 -0.88 -16.64
CA VAL A 171 0.66 -0.33 -15.55
C VAL A 171 -0.19 0.59 -14.67
N VAL A 172 0.00 0.55 -13.36
CA VAL A 172 -0.59 1.52 -12.43
C VAL A 172 0.49 2.36 -11.75
N THR A 173 0.21 3.63 -11.49
CA THR A 173 1.16 4.54 -10.85
C THR A 173 0.42 5.64 -10.10
N GLU A 174 1.09 6.22 -9.12
CA GLU A 174 0.63 7.42 -8.41
C GLU A 174 1.65 8.56 -8.57
N PHE A 175 1.16 9.79 -8.68
CA PHE A 175 2.01 10.99 -8.80
C PHE A 175 2.51 11.49 -7.43
N GLY A 176 1.91 11.01 -6.34
CA GLY A 176 2.19 11.48 -4.99
C GLY A 176 1.87 12.97 -4.78
N TYR A 177 2.40 13.50 -3.70
CA TYR A 177 2.15 14.88 -3.25
C TYR A 177 3.18 15.89 -3.78
N VAL A 178 4.12 15.46 -4.61
CA VAL A 178 5.17 16.31 -5.18
C VAL A 178 4.57 17.39 -6.07
N ARG A 179 4.88 18.67 -5.79
CA ARG A 179 4.41 19.84 -6.56
C ARG A 179 5.52 20.79 -7.00
N ASP A 180 6.78 20.37 -6.92
CA ASP A 180 7.91 21.12 -7.49
C ASP A 180 8.18 20.75 -8.96
N GLU A 181 8.81 21.67 -9.69
CA GLU A 181 9.04 21.55 -11.13
C GLU A 181 9.89 20.32 -11.50
N ASN A 182 10.90 19.99 -10.70
CA ASN A 182 11.82 18.89 -11.00
C ASN A 182 11.14 17.54 -10.82
N GLY A 183 10.41 17.37 -9.72
CA GLY A 183 9.65 16.15 -9.46
C GLY A 183 8.58 15.90 -10.52
N LEU A 184 7.82 16.93 -10.91
CA LEU A 184 6.83 16.83 -11.97
C LEU A 184 7.44 16.48 -13.33
N LYS A 185 8.58 17.10 -13.70
CA LYS A 185 9.32 16.75 -14.92
C LYS A 185 9.73 15.28 -14.94
N ASN A 186 10.19 14.74 -13.82
CA ASN A 186 10.54 13.31 -13.71
C ASN A 186 9.32 12.40 -13.91
N ILE A 187 8.20 12.70 -13.24
CA ILE A 187 6.95 11.95 -13.40
C ILE A 187 6.52 11.92 -14.87
N PHE A 188 6.44 13.08 -15.53
CA PHE A 188 6.02 13.15 -16.93
C PHE A 188 6.98 12.48 -17.90
N ARG A 189 8.30 12.53 -17.63
CA ARG A 189 9.30 11.81 -18.44
C ARG A 189 9.10 10.30 -18.38
N VAL A 190 8.84 9.75 -17.19
CA VAL A 190 8.57 8.31 -17.02
C VAL A 190 7.29 7.92 -17.75
N LEU A 191 6.20 8.68 -17.57
CA LEU A 191 4.93 8.45 -18.26
C LEU A 191 5.11 8.46 -19.78
N HIS A 192 5.77 9.50 -20.31
CA HIS A 192 6.04 9.63 -21.74
C HIS A 192 6.85 8.45 -22.27
N LYS A 193 7.90 8.03 -21.56
CA LYS A 193 8.73 6.88 -21.95
C LYS A 193 7.93 5.57 -21.96
N LEU A 194 7.06 5.32 -20.98
CA LEU A 194 6.23 4.10 -20.92
C LEU A 194 5.20 4.05 -22.04
N LEU A 195 4.56 5.19 -22.35
CA LEU A 195 3.62 5.27 -23.48
C LEU A 195 4.33 5.03 -24.82
N LEU A 196 5.51 5.62 -25.04
CA LEU A 196 6.32 5.33 -26.22
C LEU A 196 6.85 3.89 -26.27
N TYR A 197 7.10 3.27 -25.11
CA TYR A 197 7.48 1.86 -25.02
C TYR A 197 6.37 0.95 -25.57
N GLY A 198 5.11 1.38 -25.42
CA GLY A 198 3.93 0.69 -25.94
C GLY A 198 3.24 -0.20 -24.91
N VAL A 199 3.23 0.20 -23.63
CA VAL A 199 2.34 -0.42 -22.62
C VAL A 199 0.88 -0.31 -23.08
N HIS A 200 0.02 -1.27 -22.70
CA HIS A 200 -1.40 -1.24 -23.08
C HIS A 200 -2.15 -0.05 -22.47
N GLY A 201 -1.71 0.42 -21.32
CA GLY A 201 -2.24 1.61 -20.70
C GLY A 201 -1.60 1.89 -19.35
N ILE A 202 -1.90 3.09 -18.85
CA ILE A 202 -1.53 3.53 -17.52
C ILE A 202 -2.83 3.83 -16.75
N ARG A 203 -2.86 3.47 -15.46
CA ARG A 203 -3.93 3.83 -14.51
C ARG A 203 -3.33 4.61 -13.36
N GLN A 204 -4.17 5.41 -12.74
CA GLN A 204 -3.92 6.10 -11.48
C GLN A 204 -5.24 6.05 -10.72
N THR A 205 -5.24 5.46 -9.53
CA THR A 205 -6.47 5.20 -8.77
C THR A 205 -6.57 6.08 -7.53
N GLY A 206 -5.47 6.69 -7.09
CA GLY A 206 -5.39 7.55 -5.91
C GLY A 206 -5.31 6.79 -4.58
N SER A 207 -5.05 5.48 -4.59
CA SER A 207 -4.85 4.64 -3.40
C SER A 207 -3.77 3.60 -3.68
N GLY A 208 -2.58 3.81 -3.11
CA GLY A 208 -1.40 3.00 -3.41
C GLY A 208 -1.51 1.57 -2.90
N VAL A 209 -2.19 1.38 -1.77
CA VAL A 209 -2.42 0.05 -1.19
C VAL A 209 -3.42 -0.73 -2.04
N LEU A 210 -4.47 -0.09 -2.57
CA LEU A 210 -5.38 -0.76 -3.50
C LEU A 210 -4.70 -1.11 -4.81
N ASP A 211 -3.79 -0.28 -5.33
CA ASP A 211 -2.99 -0.60 -6.52
C ASP A 211 -2.16 -1.89 -6.33
N LEU A 212 -1.57 -2.07 -5.15
CA LEU A 212 -0.89 -3.32 -4.79
C LEU A 212 -1.88 -4.50 -4.76
N CYS A 213 -3.09 -4.31 -4.24
CA CYS A 213 -4.13 -5.34 -4.25
C CYS A 213 -4.63 -5.67 -5.68
N LEU A 214 -4.70 -4.68 -6.57
CA LEU A 214 -5.01 -4.88 -7.99
C LEU A 214 -3.93 -5.71 -8.68
N LEU A 215 -2.65 -5.44 -8.38
CA LEU A 215 -1.52 -6.23 -8.89
C LEU A 215 -1.63 -7.68 -8.40
N ALA A 216 -1.81 -7.88 -7.10
CA ALA A 216 -1.95 -9.21 -6.50
C ALA A 216 -3.13 -10.01 -7.08
N SER A 217 -4.18 -9.30 -7.51
CA SER A 217 -5.36 -9.89 -8.15
C SER A 217 -5.20 -10.16 -9.65
N GLY A 218 -4.07 -9.79 -10.25
CA GLY A 218 -3.85 -9.88 -11.70
C GLY A 218 -4.71 -8.93 -12.54
N GLN A 219 -5.28 -7.88 -11.94
CA GLN A 219 -6.07 -6.86 -12.66
C GLN A 219 -5.18 -5.81 -13.33
N VAL A 220 -3.97 -5.62 -12.80
CA VAL A 220 -2.88 -4.87 -13.42
C VAL A 220 -1.63 -5.75 -13.41
N ASP A 221 -0.69 -5.47 -14.30
CA ASP A 221 0.47 -6.34 -14.53
C ASP A 221 1.72 -5.80 -13.84
N ALA A 222 1.80 -4.47 -13.68
CA ALA A 222 2.91 -3.81 -13.03
C ALA A 222 2.48 -2.50 -12.36
N LEU A 223 3.26 -2.05 -11.37
CA LEU A 223 3.10 -0.76 -10.72
C LEU A 223 4.44 -0.08 -10.49
N TYR A 224 4.41 1.25 -10.37
CA TYR A 224 5.53 2.00 -9.81
C TYR A 224 5.04 3.25 -9.09
N ALA A 225 5.83 3.75 -8.13
CA ALA A 225 5.61 5.04 -7.50
C ALA A 225 6.94 5.61 -6.96
N GLY A 226 6.93 6.89 -6.57
CA GLY A 226 8.09 7.55 -5.96
C GLY A 226 9.14 8.10 -6.95
N VAL A 227 8.80 8.21 -8.24
CA VAL A 227 9.74 8.72 -9.26
C VAL A 227 9.95 10.24 -9.19
N GLY A 228 9.07 10.96 -8.49
CA GLY A 228 9.12 12.42 -8.31
C GLY A 228 10.06 12.90 -7.18
N GLY A 229 10.58 11.99 -6.34
CA GLY A 229 11.49 12.32 -5.24
C GLY A 229 10.89 12.18 -3.84
N GLU A 230 9.57 12.24 -3.72
CA GLU A 230 8.85 11.76 -2.54
C GLU A 230 8.08 10.49 -2.91
N GLY A 231 8.14 9.49 -2.02
CA GLY A 231 7.44 8.22 -2.16
C GLY A 231 6.49 7.94 -1.01
N TRP A 232 5.84 6.79 -1.11
CA TRP A 232 4.97 6.31 -0.06
C TRP A 232 5.76 5.98 1.21
N LYS A 233 5.02 5.88 2.32
CA LYS A 233 5.52 5.65 3.67
C LYS A 233 5.31 4.16 4.04
N PRO A 234 5.86 3.67 5.16
CA PRO A 234 5.74 2.26 5.51
C PRO A 234 4.30 1.71 5.58
N TRP A 235 3.34 2.54 5.99
CA TRP A 235 1.93 2.16 6.09
C TRP A 235 1.24 1.96 4.73
N ASP A 236 1.68 2.68 3.70
CA ASP A 236 1.25 2.48 2.31
C ASP A 236 1.81 1.20 1.67
N TYR A 237 2.89 0.64 2.23
CA TYR A 237 3.56 -0.53 1.68
C TYR A 237 3.23 -1.82 2.42
N ALA A 238 3.22 -1.81 3.75
CA ALA A 238 3.40 -3.03 4.56
C ALA A 238 2.37 -4.13 4.25
N ALA A 239 1.08 -3.77 4.16
CA ALA A 239 0.01 -4.74 3.89
C ALA A 239 0.02 -5.18 2.42
N GLY A 240 0.05 -4.22 1.49
CA GLY A 240 0.04 -4.50 0.05
C GLY A 240 1.27 -5.29 -0.41
N TYR A 241 2.44 -5.04 0.17
CA TYR A 241 3.67 -5.80 -0.08
C TYR A 241 3.47 -7.29 0.20
N LEU A 242 2.98 -7.64 1.40
CA LEU A 242 2.78 -9.04 1.75
C LEU A 242 1.73 -9.69 0.84
N ILE A 243 0.64 -8.98 0.55
CA ILE A 243 -0.42 -9.47 -0.34
C ILE A 243 0.13 -9.79 -1.74
N VAL A 244 0.95 -8.91 -2.33
CA VAL A 244 1.58 -9.16 -3.64
C VAL A 244 2.56 -10.34 -3.58
N LYS A 245 3.39 -10.41 -2.54
CA LYS A 245 4.36 -11.51 -2.37
C LYS A 245 3.67 -12.87 -2.25
N GLU A 246 2.61 -12.96 -1.45
CA GLU A 246 1.83 -14.18 -1.24
C GLU A 246 0.93 -14.53 -2.44
N ALA A 247 0.65 -13.57 -3.33
CA ALA A 247 0.00 -13.80 -4.63
C ALA A 247 0.98 -14.23 -5.75
N GLY A 248 2.29 -14.26 -5.46
CA GLY A 248 3.35 -14.68 -6.40
C GLY A 248 4.01 -13.54 -7.19
N GLY A 249 3.75 -12.27 -6.84
CA GLY A 249 4.36 -11.11 -7.48
C GLY A 249 5.77 -10.78 -6.98
N ALA A 250 6.41 -9.86 -7.69
CA ALA A 250 7.72 -9.30 -7.34
C ALA A 250 7.61 -7.80 -7.02
N ILE A 251 8.31 -7.36 -5.98
CA ILE A 251 8.38 -5.96 -5.56
C ILE A 251 9.84 -5.64 -5.24
N TYR A 252 10.29 -4.47 -5.71
CA TYR A 252 11.63 -3.92 -5.54
C TYR A 252 11.57 -2.44 -5.21
N SER A 253 12.61 -1.90 -4.59
CA SER A 253 12.85 -0.46 -4.62
C SER A 253 13.40 -0.06 -5.99
N LEU A 254 13.24 1.20 -6.41
CA LEU A 254 13.73 1.62 -7.73
C LEU A 254 15.26 1.51 -7.85
N ASP A 255 15.98 1.77 -6.75
CA ASP A 255 17.44 1.81 -6.70
C ASP A 255 18.07 0.52 -6.12
N SER A 256 17.28 -0.53 -5.85
CA SER A 256 17.75 -1.79 -5.26
C SER A 256 17.04 -3.01 -5.87
N ASP A 257 17.70 -4.18 -5.83
CA ASP A 257 17.10 -5.47 -6.16
C ASP A 257 16.28 -6.07 -4.99
N ASP A 258 16.34 -5.44 -3.82
CA ASP A 258 15.49 -5.74 -2.67
C ASP A 258 14.49 -4.61 -2.44
N PHE A 259 13.40 -4.92 -1.73
CA PHE A 259 12.45 -3.92 -1.28
C PHE A 259 12.63 -3.60 0.20
N ASP A 260 12.64 -2.30 0.51
CA ASP A 260 12.66 -1.76 1.86
C ASP A 260 11.36 -0.99 2.13
N LEU A 261 10.69 -1.28 3.24
CA LEU A 261 9.47 -0.56 3.65
C LEU A 261 9.70 0.93 3.90
N CYS A 262 10.94 1.34 4.13
CA CYS A 262 11.33 2.75 4.28
C CYS A 262 11.77 3.39 2.95
N SER A 263 11.67 2.67 1.82
CA SER A 263 12.12 3.18 0.53
C SER A 263 11.21 4.30 0.01
N PRO A 264 11.78 5.37 -0.59
CA PRO A 264 10.99 6.42 -1.22
C PRO A 264 10.45 6.00 -2.60
N SER A 265 10.54 4.73 -2.97
CA SER A 265 10.13 4.26 -4.29
C SER A 265 9.78 2.78 -4.28
N ILE A 266 8.91 2.41 -5.22
CA ILE A 266 8.49 1.03 -5.43
C ILE A 266 8.38 0.75 -6.92
N VAL A 267 8.78 -0.45 -7.30
CA VAL A 267 8.48 -1.07 -8.60
C VAL A 267 7.97 -2.47 -8.30
N GLY A 268 6.73 -2.74 -8.70
CA GLY A 268 6.09 -4.05 -8.53
C GLY A 268 5.64 -4.61 -9.87
N ALA A 269 5.64 -5.93 -10.02
CA ALA A 269 5.02 -6.58 -11.16
C ALA A 269 4.58 -8.01 -10.84
N ASN A 270 3.88 -8.62 -11.78
CA ASN A 270 3.45 -10.02 -11.70
C ASN A 270 4.63 -11.02 -11.63
N SER A 271 5.84 -10.60 -12.01
CA SER A 271 7.02 -11.44 -12.05
C SER A 271 8.28 -10.59 -11.92
N SER A 272 9.37 -11.21 -11.47
CA SER A 272 10.68 -10.55 -11.41
C SER A 272 11.14 -10.05 -12.77
N HIS A 273 10.86 -10.81 -13.83
CA HIS A 273 11.21 -10.43 -15.21
C HIS A 273 10.55 -9.10 -15.61
N LEU A 274 9.23 -8.99 -15.44
CA LEU A 274 8.49 -7.80 -15.80
C LEU A 274 8.84 -6.61 -14.90
N ALA A 275 9.06 -6.84 -13.60
CA ALA A 275 9.48 -5.79 -12.67
C ALA A 275 10.87 -5.23 -13.03
N THR A 276 11.83 -6.09 -13.41
CA THR A 276 13.15 -5.65 -13.90
C THR A 276 13.05 -4.88 -15.22
N GLU A 277 12.20 -5.34 -16.16
CA GLU A 277 11.94 -4.64 -17.42
C GLU A 277 11.37 -3.24 -17.17
N LEU A 278 10.32 -3.12 -16.34
CA LEU A 278 9.73 -1.85 -15.93
C LEU A 278 10.76 -0.93 -15.27
N ARG A 279 11.51 -1.44 -14.28
CA ARG A 279 12.54 -0.69 -13.56
C ARG A 279 13.57 -0.09 -14.51
N LYS A 280 14.04 -0.88 -15.49
CA LYS A 280 14.99 -0.42 -16.51
C LYS A 280 14.42 0.76 -17.31
N VAL A 281 13.17 0.67 -17.78
CA VAL A 281 12.54 1.74 -18.56
C VAL A 281 12.39 3.02 -17.73
N ILE A 282 12.04 2.92 -16.44
CA ILE A 282 11.95 4.06 -15.52
C ILE A 282 13.32 4.73 -15.33
N LEU A 283 14.36 3.94 -15.06
CA LEU A 283 15.72 4.47 -14.85
C LEU A 283 16.28 5.16 -16.11
N GLU A 284 16.05 4.57 -17.31
CA GLU A 284 16.38 5.22 -18.58
C GLU A 284 15.67 6.58 -18.74
N ALA A 285 14.39 6.65 -18.38
CA ALA A 285 13.61 7.88 -18.46
C ALA A 285 14.15 8.97 -17.52
N LYS A 286 14.58 8.61 -16.30
CA LYS A 286 15.17 9.55 -15.32
C LYS A 286 16.56 10.06 -15.72
N ASN A 287 17.31 9.30 -16.50
CA ASN A 287 18.67 9.68 -16.95
C ASN A 287 18.70 10.50 -18.26
N THR A 288 17.57 10.63 -18.97
CA THR A 288 17.51 11.34 -20.26
C THR A 288 17.36 12.85 -20.08
N ASN A 289 18.44 13.63 -20.13
CA ASN A 289 18.35 15.10 -20.11
C ASN A 289 17.47 15.60 -21.28
N VAL A 290 16.29 16.15 -20.97
CA VAL A 290 15.44 16.92 -21.88
C VAL A 290 15.30 18.30 -21.29
#